data_AF-E3E578-F1
#
_entry.id   AF-E3E578-F1
#
_cell.length_a   1.000
_cell.length_b   1.000
_cell.length_c   1.000
_cell.angle_alpha   90.00
_cell.angle_beta   90.00
_cell.angle_gamma   90.00
#
_symmetry.space_group_name_H-M   'P 1'
#
loop_
_entity.id
_entity.type
_entity.pdbx_description
1 polymer ?
#
loop_
_entity_poly.entity_id
_entity_poly.type
_entity_poly.pdbx_seq_one_letter_code
_entity_poly.pdbx_strand_id
1 'polypeptide(L)' 'MGTDNEQQDALLQREIEIVEGILESKAQYRKIVKAGIAQWVKDLQAGNIKMQTVQDLDRLIELDIKLQKDEL' A
#
# COMPACT_ATOMS: atom_id res chain seq x y z
N MET A 1 -9.39 32.18 -27.22
CA MET A 1 -9.82 31.54 -25.96
C MET A 1 -9.75 30.02 -26.11
N GLY A 2 -8.58 29.46 -26.46
CA GLY A 2 -8.42 28.01 -26.68
C GLY A 2 -7.22 27.42 -25.94
N THR A 3 -6.15 28.20 -25.79
CA THR A 3 -4.90 27.80 -25.16
C THR A 3 -4.98 27.60 -23.64
N ASP A 4 -5.84 28.36 -22.94
CA ASP A 4 -5.96 28.24 -21.47
C ASP A 4 -6.67 26.95 -21.04
N ASN A 5 -7.67 26.49 -21.80
CA ASN A 5 -8.38 25.23 -21.50
C ASN A 5 -7.49 24.02 -21.78
N GLU A 6 -6.75 24.03 -22.89
CA GLU A 6 -5.82 22.93 -23.23
C GLU A 6 -4.68 22.82 -22.21
N GLN A 7 -4.22 23.95 -21.66
CA GLN A 7 -3.22 23.96 -20.58
C GLN A 7 -3.81 23.46 -19.26
N GLN A 8 -5.05 23.81 -18.92
CA GLN A 8 -5.72 23.28 -17.73
C GLN A 8 -5.95 21.77 -17.84
N ASP A 9 -6.41 21.27 -18.98
CA ASP A 9 -6.63 19.84 -19.21
C ASP A 9 -5.31 19.05 -19.11
N ALA A 10 -4.21 19.59 -19.65
CA ALA A 10 -2.89 18.97 -19.53
C ALA A 10 -2.37 18.91 -18.09
N LEU A 11 -2.66 19.94 -17.27
CA LEU A 11 -2.31 19.95 -15.85
C LEU A 11 -3.14 18.92 -15.07
N LEU A 12 -4.45 18.87 -15.32
CA LEU A 12 -5.35 17.89 -14.70
C LEU A 12 -4.96 16.45 -15.05
N GLN A 13 -4.60 16.20 -16.31
CA GLN A 13 -4.19 14.86 -16.74
C GLN A 13 -2.90 14.41 -16.07
N ARG A 14 -1.94 15.33 -15.89
CA ARG A 14 -0.71 15.05 -15.13
C ARG A 14 -0.99 14.75 -13.66
N GLU A 15 -1.92 15.47 -13.03
CA GLU A 15 -2.33 15.19 -11.66
C GLU A 15 -2.97 13.80 -11.53
N ILE A 16 -3.80 13.39 -12.50
CA ILE A 16 -4.39 12.05 -12.56
C ILE A 16 -3.29 10.99 -12.66
N GLU A 17 -2.34 11.14 -13.60
CA GLU A 17 -1.23 10.19 -13.77
C GLU A 17 -0.39 10.01 -12.49
N ILE A 18 -0.14 11.12 -11.77
CA ILE A 18 0.58 11.09 -10.48
C ILE A 18 -0.23 10.30 -9.44
N VAL A 19 -1.53 10.55 -9.33
CA VAL A 19 -2.42 9.86 -8.38
C VAL A 19 -2.53 8.38 -8.72
N GLU A 20 -2.67 8.03 -10.00
CA GLU A 20 -2.71 6.64 -10.46
C GLU A 20 -1.40 5.89 -10.12
N GLY A 21 -0.24 6.52 -10.35
CA GLY A 21 1.05 5.93 -9.98
C GLY A 21 1.21 5.69 -8.48
N ILE A 22 0.67 6.60 -7.65
CA ILE A 22 0.63 6.43 -6.18
C ILE A 22 -0.28 5.25 -5.80
N LEU A 23 -1.47 5.17 -6.38
CA LEU A 23 -2.42 4.09 -6.12
C LEU A 23 -1.87 2.72 -6.55
N GLU A 24 -1.22 2.64 -7.71
CA GLU A 24 -0.57 1.42 -8.18
C GLU A 24 0.53 0.97 -7.22
N SER A 25 1.39 1.90 -6.80
CA SER A 25 2.46 1.62 -5.84
C SER A 25 1.89 1.11 -4.51
N LYS A 26 0.85 1.77 -3.97
CA LYS A 26 0.15 1.32 -2.76
C LYS A 26 -0.42 -0.09 -2.92
N ALA A 27 -1.02 -0.40 -4.08
CA ALA A 27 -1.56 -1.73 -4.38
C ALA A 27 -0.45 -2.81 -4.42
N GLN A 28 0.72 -2.49 -4.96
CA GLN A 28 1.88 -3.39 -4.95
C GLN A 28 2.37 -3.65 -3.52
N TYR A 29 2.53 -2.61 -2.70
CA TYR A 29 2.90 -2.78 -1.28
C TYR A 29 1.90 -3.67 -0.53
N ARG A 30 0.60 -3.45 -0.74
CA ARG A 30 -0.46 -4.27 -0.11
C ARG A 30 -0.35 -5.76 -0.48
N LYS A 31 0.04 -6.09 -1.71
CA LYS A 31 0.29 -7.49 -2.12
C LYS A 31 1.47 -8.10 -1.38
N ILE A 32 2.57 -7.36 -1.23
CA ILE A 32 3.77 -7.82 -0.53
C ILE A 32 3.47 -8.07 0.95
N VAL A 33 2.79 -7.13 1.61
CA VAL A 33 2.39 -7.27 3.02
C VAL A 33 1.49 -8.49 3.21
N LYS A 34 0.48 -8.68 2.37
CA LYS A 34 -0.40 -9.87 2.42
C LYS A 34 0.37 -11.18 2.24
N ALA A 35 1.32 -11.23 1.31
CA ALA A 35 2.17 -12.40 1.11
C ALA A 35 3.05 -12.68 2.33
N GLY A 36 3.63 -11.63 2.94
CA GLY A 36 4.41 -11.72 4.17
C GLY A 36 3.61 -12.26 5.35
N ILE A 37 2.40 -11.73 5.58
CA ILE A 37 1.48 -12.24 6.61
C ILE A 37 1.12 -13.70 6.35
N ALA A 38 0.78 -14.06 5.10
CA ALA A 38 0.42 -15.43 4.76
C ALA A 38 1.55 -16.44 4.99
N GLN A 39 2.79 -16.05 4.65
CA GLN A 39 3.97 -16.88 4.90
C GLN A 39 4.26 -17.00 6.40
N TRP A 40 4.18 -15.89 7.14
CA TRP A 40 4.35 -15.88 8.59
C TRP A 40 3.33 -16.78 9.30
N VAL A 41 2.06 -16.75 8.89
CA VAL A 41 1.01 -17.64 9.42
C VAL A 41 1.36 -19.11 9.17
N LYS A 42 1.84 -19.46 7.97
CA LYS A 42 2.27 -20.83 7.65
C LYS A 42 3.43 -21.29 8.52
N ASP A 43 4.44 -20.44 8.69
CA ASP A 43 5.64 -20.77 9.46
C ASP A 43 5.35 -20.87 10.96
N LEU A 44 4.38 -20.10 11.47
CA LEU A 44 3.84 -20.24 12.82
C LEU A 44 3.11 -21.59 13.00
N GLN A 45 2.24 -21.97 12.06
CA GLN A 45 1.51 -23.24 12.11
C GLN A 45 2.44 -24.46 12.00
N ALA A 46 3.52 -24.35 11.23
CA ALA A 46 4.54 -25.39 11.09
C ALA A 46 5.43 -25.55 12.35
N GLY A 47 5.32 -24.66 13.34
CA GLY A 47 6.18 -24.65 14.52
C GLY A 47 7.61 -24.21 14.25
N ASN A 48 7.89 -23.71 13.04
CA ASN A 48 9.19 -23.16 12.63
C ASN A 48 9.48 -21.82 13.31
N ILE A 49 8.43 -21.11 13.71
CA ILE A 49 8.51 -19.89 14.51
C ILE A 49 7.82 -20.15 15.84
N LYS A 50 8.52 -19.94 16.96
CA LYS A 50 7.88 -19.80 18.27
C LYS A 50 7.59 -18.33 18.49
N MET A 51 6.31 -17.96 18.64
CA MET A 51 5.90 -16.64 19.11
C MET A 51 6.62 -16.33 20.44
N GLN A 52 7.66 -15.50 20.41
CA GLN A 52 8.18 -14.87 21.62
C GLN A 52 7.70 -13.42 21.74
N THR A 53 7.44 -12.74 20.62
CA THR A 53 6.89 -11.39 20.61
C THR A 53 5.93 -11.22 19.44
N VAL A 54 4.67 -10.91 19.73
CA VAL A 54 3.61 -10.52 18.77
C VAL A 54 3.94 -9.21 18.01
N GLN A 55 5.07 -8.57 18.33
CA GLN A 55 5.48 -7.25 17.85
C GLN A 55 5.67 -7.11 16.33
N ASP A 56 6.16 -8.13 15.62
CA ASP A 56 6.39 -7.99 14.17
C ASP A 56 5.07 -8.03 13.39
N LEU A 57 4.10 -8.82 13.86
CA LEU A 57 2.76 -8.82 13.30
C LEU A 57 2.02 -7.51 13.63
N ASP A 58 2.18 -7.02 14.86
CA ASP A 58 1.62 -5.72 15.29
C ASP A 58 2.14 -4.57 14.42
N ARG A 59 3.45 -4.56 14.12
CA ARG A 59 4.07 -3.58 13.21
C ARG A 59 3.54 -3.69 11.77
N LEU A 60 3.36 -4.90 11.27
CA LEU A 60 2.82 -5.13 9.92
C LEU A 60 1.35 -4.68 9.80
N ILE A 61 0.54 -4.93 10.84
CA ILE A 61 -0.86 -4.49 10.90
C ILE A 61 -0.93 -2.97 11.06
N GLU A 62 -0.09 -2.35 11.91
CA GLU A 62 -0.01 -0.89 12.02
C GLU A 62 0.36 -0.23 10.69
N LEU A 63 1.30 -0.81 9.95
CA LEU A 63 1.69 -0.32 8.63
C LEU A 63 0.52 -0.40 7.65
N ASP A 64 -0.21 -1.52 7.61
CA ASP A 64 -1.39 -1.67 6.74
C ASP A 64 -2.49 -0.65 7.11
N ILE A 65 -2.76 -0.44 8.41
CA ILE A 65 -3.74 0.55 8.87
C ILE A 65 -3.31 1.98 8.55
N LYS A 66 -2.04 2.33 8.73
CA LYS A 66 -1.50 3.65 8.36
C LYS A 66 -1.63 3.89 6.85
N LEU A 67 -1.31 2.90 6.03
CA LEU A 67 -1.47 2.95 4.57
C LEU A 67 -2.93 3.14 4.14
N GLN A 68 -3.90 2.57 4.88
CA GLN A 68 -5.34 2.75 4.63
C GLN A 68 -5.88 4.11 5.12
N LYS A 69 -5.33 4.68 6.19
CA LYS A 69 -5.77 5.97 6.74
C LYS A 69 -5.34 7.17 5.90
N ASP A 70 -4.22 7.09 5.18
CA ASP A 70 -3.81 8.10 4.19
C ASP A 70 -4.69 8.12 2.92
N GLU A 71 -5.76 7.33 2.87
CA GLU A 71 -6.77 7.34 1.78
C GLU A 71 -8.09 8.04 2.17
N LEU A 72 -8.21 8.60 3.38
CA LEU A 72 -9.39 9.36 3.87
C LEU A 72 -9.18 10.87 3.91
#